data_AF-A0AAD7Y4N0-F1
#
_entry.id   AF-A0AAD7Y4N0-F1
#
_cell.length_a   1.000
_cell.length_b   1.000
_cell.length_c   1.000
_cell.angle_alpha   90.00
_cell.angle_beta   90.00
_cell.angle_gamma   90.00
#
_symmetry.space_group_name_H-M   'P 1'
#
loop_
_entity.id
_entity.type
_entity.pdbx_description
1 polymer ?
#
loop_
_entity_poly.entity_id
_entity_poly.type
_entity_poly.pdbx_seq_one_letter_code
_entity_poly.pdbx_strand_id
1 'polypeptide(L)'
;MRTSFIGFLVVFAGAHQLISAADCENPPYGRCGGKGFEGNECCTEGYECTVQNDYYSQCVPVDNAKSDCSKAYEQCGGKSFTGSKCCVDGFKCVKANAWYSQCLPKYQWGSSSAAAASSDAGHENSNNAESTTEAKPTATSTSSASEKQPQPTTTVSTTEDDTKPTTTTTVESNNKETATTTTTTSASSPSSSSSSSNYKAISGGASGEGHTTRYWDCCKASCSWPDKADVDSPVKTCAADGIKLVDANEQSGCNGGSGYMCNDNQPWAVNDDLAYGFAATALSGKGESETCCSCYELTFTSGEVKGKRMVVQSTNTGGDLSGNQFDLQIPGGGVGIFNGCQSQWNAPANGWGERYGGISSASQCDDLPKHLQAGCEWRFNWFKNADNPSVTFKEVTCPAEIVKKSGCSRN
;
A
#
# COMPACT_ATOMS: atom_id res chain seq x y z
N MET A 1 -46.24 7.25 -68.14
CA MET A 1 -47.32 6.84 -67.22
C MET A 1 -46.68 6.29 -65.96
N ARG A 2 -47.10 6.80 -64.81
CA ARG A 2 -46.63 6.45 -63.46
C ARG A 2 -47.20 5.10 -63.04
N THR A 3 -46.41 4.28 -62.36
CA THR A 3 -46.94 3.29 -61.41
C THR A 3 -46.00 3.20 -60.22
N SER A 4 -46.52 3.64 -59.07
CA SER A 4 -45.88 3.68 -57.76
C SER A 4 -45.65 2.29 -57.20
N PHE A 5 -44.48 2.06 -56.60
CA PHE A 5 -44.28 1.02 -55.59
C PHE A 5 -44.47 1.62 -54.20
N ILE A 6 -45.36 1.02 -53.42
CA ILE A 6 -45.62 1.33 -52.01
C ILE A 6 -44.60 0.54 -51.18
N GLY A 7 -43.67 1.25 -50.52
CA GLY A 7 -42.77 0.67 -49.52
C GLY A 7 -43.36 0.82 -48.12
N PHE A 8 -43.65 -0.30 -47.46
CA PHE A 8 -44.04 -0.36 -46.06
C PHE A 8 -42.84 -0.02 -45.17
N LEU A 9 -42.97 1.02 -44.35
CA LEU A 9 -41.97 1.42 -43.36
C LEU A 9 -42.37 0.80 -42.01
N VAL A 10 -41.65 -0.24 -41.58
CA VAL A 10 -41.80 -0.84 -40.25
C VAL A 10 -40.93 -0.05 -39.27
N VAL A 11 -41.56 0.73 -38.40
CA VAL A 11 -40.89 1.37 -37.25
C VAL A 11 -40.90 0.37 -36.10
N PHE A 12 -39.74 -0.19 -35.76
CA PHE A 12 -39.57 -0.90 -34.49
C PHE A 12 -39.37 0.14 -33.38
N ALA A 13 -40.40 0.32 -32.54
CA ALA A 13 -40.25 0.97 -31.25
C ALA A 13 -39.47 0.01 -30.33
N GLY A 14 -38.22 0.33 -30.04
CA GLY A 14 -37.42 -0.38 -29.04
C GLY A 14 -37.97 -0.14 -27.65
N ALA A 15 -38.45 -1.20 -27.00
CA ALA A 15 -38.82 -1.19 -25.60
C ALA A 15 -37.57 -0.91 -24.74
N HIS A 16 -37.54 0.22 -24.03
CA HIS A 16 -36.60 0.45 -22.94
C HIS A 16 -37.10 -0.34 -21.73
N GLN A 17 -36.44 -1.46 -21.43
CA GLN A 17 -36.62 -2.16 -20.15
C GLN A 17 -35.94 -1.34 -19.05
N LEU A 18 -36.72 -0.97 -18.03
CA LEU A 18 -36.21 -0.36 -16.81
C LEU A 18 -35.59 -1.47 -15.94
N ILE A 19 -34.27 -1.41 -15.76
CA ILE A 19 -33.50 -2.31 -14.90
C ILE A 19 -33.65 -1.86 -13.44
N SER A 20 -34.00 -2.79 -12.56
CA SER A 20 -34.10 -2.59 -11.10
C SER A 20 -32.71 -2.46 -10.47
N ALA A 21 -32.53 -1.58 -9.48
CA ALA A 21 -31.26 -1.36 -8.78
C ALA A 21 -30.69 -2.61 -8.07
N ALA A 22 -31.53 -3.63 -7.83
CA ALA A 22 -31.12 -4.88 -7.20
C ALA A 22 -30.30 -5.81 -8.12
N ASP A 23 -30.31 -5.59 -9.44
CA ASP A 23 -29.63 -6.44 -10.43
C ASP A 23 -28.42 -5.74 -11.06
N CYS A 24 -27.93 -4.66 -10.43
CA CYS A 24 -26.80 -3.94 -10.99
C CYS A 24 -25.46 -4.63 -10.70
N GLU A 25 -24.74 -5.03 -11.76
CA GLU A 25 -23.44 -5.72 -11.65
C GLU A 25 -22.27 -4.80 -11.27
N ASN A 26 -22.38 -3.48 -11.45
CA ASN A 26 -21.26 -2.59 -11.14
C ASN A 26 -21.10 -2.43 -9.63
N PRO A 27 -19.96 -2.87 -9.06
CA PRO A 27 -19.72 -2.82 -7.63
C PRO A 27 -19.44 -1.39 -7.17
N PRO A 28 -19.49 -1.12 -5.85
CA PRO A 28 -18.94 0.09 -5.25
C PRO A 28 -17.58 0.47 -5.83
N TYR A 29 -17.44 1.73 -6.25
CA TYR A 29 -16.23 2.30 -6.88
C TYR A 29 -15.83 1.68 -8.23
N GLY A 30 -16.64 0.76 -8.77
CA GLY A 30 -16.48 0.21 -10.10
C GLY A 30 -16.80 1.22 -11.20
N ARG A 31 -16.31 0.94 -12.41
CA ARG A 31 -16.67 1.71 -13.61
C ARG A 31 -18.12 1.44 -13.97
N CYS A 32 -18.88 2.50 -14.17
CA CYS A 32 -20.29 2.44 -14.56
C CYS A 32 -20.56 3.33 -15.78
N GLY A 33 -19.54 3.88 -16.44
CA GLY A 33 -19.78 4.71 -17.61
C GLY A 33 -18.52 5.28 -18.24
N GLY A 34 -18.75 6.17 -19.22
CA GLY A 34 -17.73 6.89 -19.98
C GLY A 34 -17.57 6.41 -21.43
N LYS A 35 -16.93 7.23 -22.28
CA LYS A 35 -16.72 6.93 -23.71
C LYS A 35 -16.08 5.55 -23.92
N GLY A 36 -16.74 4.74 -24.75
CA GLY A 36 -16.30 3.37 -25.08
C GLY A 36 -16.57 2.33 -23.99
N PHE A 37 -17.39 2.64 -22.98
CA PHE A 37 -17.89 1.64 -22.03
C PHE A 37 -19.06 0.86 -22.63
N GLU A 38 -18.99 -0.48 -22.58
CA GLU A 38 -20.03 -1.39 -23.09
C GLU A 38 -20.87 -2.04 -21.97
N GLY A 39 -20.69 -1.61 -20.71
CA GLY A 39 -21.44 -2.11 -19.54
C GLY A 39 -22.69 -1.29 -19.21
N ASN A 40 -23.49 -1.74 -18.23
CA ASN A 40 -24.66 -1.01 -17.76
C ASN A 40 -24.27 0.24 -16.94
N GLU A 41 -25.08 1.31 -16.97
CA GLU A 41 -24.76 2.56 -16.25
C GLU A 41 -25.27 2.62 -14.81
N CYS A 42 -25.79 1.51 -14.29
CA CYS A 42 -26.29 1.44 -12.93
C CYS A 42 -25.14 1.24 -11.93
N CYS A 43 -25.45 1.38 -10.64
CA CYS A 43 -24.56 0.97 -9.55
C CYS A 43 -25.32 0.12 -8.54
N THR A 44 -24.59 -0.74 -7.80
CA THR A 44 -25.13 -1.46 -6.64
C THR A 44 -25.80 -0.50 -5.64
N GLU A 45 -26.83 -0.97 -4.93
CA GLU A 45 -27.60 -0.19 -3.96
C GLU A 45 -26.71 0.63 -3.00
N GLY A 46 -27.05 1.91 -2.80
CA GLY A 46 -26.26 2.85 -2.00
C GLY A 46 -25.14 3.57 -2.76
N TYR A 47 -25.02 3.34 -4.07
CA TYR A 47 -24.06 4.01 -4.94
C TYR A 47 -24.75 4.57 -6.20
N GLU A 48 -24.23 5.67 -6.74
CA GLU A 48 -24.71 6.30 -7.96
C GLU A 48 -23.57 6.52 -8.95
N CYS A 49 -23.87 6.33 -10.24
CA CYS A 49 -22.87 6.45 -11.29
C CYS A 49 -22.55 7.92 -11.56
N THR A 50 -21.36 8.36 -11.16
CA THR A 50 -20.96 9.76 -11.26
C THR A 50 -19.86 9.91 -12.30
N VAL A 51 -20.04 10.84 -13.24
CA VAL A 51 -19.04 11.13 -14.27
C VAL A 51 -17.81 11.73 -13.61
N GLN A 52 -16.67 11.04 -13.74
CA GLN A 52 -15.36 11.55 -13.29
C GLN A 52 -14.66 12.29 -14.43
N ASN A 53 -14.79 11.77 -15.65
CA ASN A 53 -14.39 12.42 -16.88
C ASN A 53 -15.11 11.81 -18.09
N ASP A 54 -14.85 12.37 -19.27
CA ASP A 54 -15.43 11.93 -20.55
C ASP A 54 -15.32 10.42 -20.85
N TYR A 55 -14.28 9.75 -20.34
CA TYR A 55 -14.00 8.34 -20.62
C TYR A 55 -14.34 7.41 -19.45
N TYR A 56 -14.68 7.97 -18.29
CA TYR A 56 -14.85 7.21 -17.06
C TYR A 56 -15.91 7.81 -16.12
N SER A 57 -16.92 7.01 -15.80
CA SER A 57 -17.87 7.26 -14.73
C SER A 57 -17.75 6.16 -13.68
N GLN A 58 -17.90 6.53 -12.41
CA GLN A 58 -17.65 5.65 -11.27
C GLN A 58 -18.84 5.58 -10.33
N CYS A 59 -19.13 4.38 -9.81
CA CYS A 59 -20.08 4.19 -8.72
C CYS A 59 -19.53 4.79 -7.43
N VAL A 60 -20.00 5.97 -7.04
CA VAL A 60 -19.63 6.59 -5.76
C VAL A 60 -20.79 6.48 -4.78
N PRO A 61 -20.56 6.49 -3.45
CA PRO A 61 -21.64 6.44 -2.49
C PRO A 61 -22.64 7.55 -2.79
N VAL A 62 -23.94 7.23 -2.80
CA VAL A 62 -24.93 8.31 -2.80
C VAL A 62 -24.74 9.04 -1.48
N ASP A 63 -24.25 10.27 -1.56
CA ASP A 63 -24.25 11.19 -0.44
C ASP A 63 -25.71 11.45 -0.09
N ASN A 64 -26.26 10.63 0.79
CA ASN A 64 -27.47 10.95 1.53
C ASN A 64 -27.09 12.08 2.50
N ALA A 65 -26.91 13.27 1.93
CA ALA A 65 -26.74 14.53 2.62
C ALA A 65 -28.08 14.92 3.27
N LYS A 66 -28.54 14.08 4.21
CA LYS A 66 -29.67 14.35 5.09
C LYS A 66 -29.77 13.40 6.28
N SER A 67 -28.66 12.82 6.69
CA SER A 67 -28.61 11.98 7.87
C SER A 67 -27.75 12.65 8.93
N ASP A 68 -28.30 12.84 10.13
CA ASP A 68 -27.57 13.28 11.33
C ASP A 68 -26.58 12.18 11.83
N CYS A 69 -26.40 11.10 11.08
CA CYS A 69 -25.44 10.04 11.36
C CYS A 69 -24.04 10.37 10.84
N SER A 70 -23.02 9.84 11.53
CA SER A 70 -21.62 9.96 11.13
C SER A 70 -21.41 9.36 9.73
N LYS A 71 -20.57 10.01 8.92
CA LYS A 71 -20.30 9.57 7.56
C LYS A 71 -19.49 8.27 7.54
N ALA A 72 -19.35 7.69 6.35
CA ALA A 72 -18.47 6.56 6.11
C ALA A 72 -17.08 6.82 6.74
N TYR A 73 -16.60 5.88 7.55
CA TYR A 73 -15.30 5.91 8.23
C TYR A 73 -15.09 7.02 9.28
N GLU A 74 -16.11 7.81 9.61
CA GLU A 74 -16.03 8.77 10.71
C GLU A 74 -16.16 8.10 12.08
N GLN A 75 -15.73 8.81 13.13
CA GLN A 75 -15.95 8.37 14.50
C GLN A 75 -17.46 8.36 14.79
N CYS A 76 -17.91 7.28 15.41
CA CYS A 76 -19.30 7.08 15.81
C CYS A 76 -19.43 6.66 17.28
N GLY A 77 -18.33 6.66 18.05
CA GLY A 77 -18.35 6.27 19.44
C GLY A 77 -17.00 6.39 20.15
N GLY A 78 -17.03 6.24 21.47
CA GLY A 78 -15.86 6.38 22.35
C GLY A 78 -16.20 6.98 23.72
N LYS A 79 -15.38 6.72 24.75
CA LYS A 79 -15.62 7.13 26.15
C LYS A 79 -15.79 8.64 26.37
N SER A 80 -15.43 9.49 25.41
CA SER A 80 -15.61 10.94 25.46
C SER A 80 -16.13 11.54 24.15
N PHE A 81 -16.69 10.70 23.27
CA PHE A 81 -17.20 11.14 21.99
C PHE A 81 -18.62 11.70 22.13
N THR A 82 -18.82 12.95 21.72
CA THR A 82 -20.10 13.68 21.79
C THR A 82 -20.82 13.80 20.45
N GLY A 83 -20.22 13.30 19.36
CA GLY A 83 -20.81 13.30 18.03
C GLY A 83 -21.84 12.18 17.81
N SER A 84 -22.30 12.03 16.57
CA SER A 84 -23.37 11.10 16.23
C SER A 84 -22.97 9.64 16.42
N LYS A 85 -23.83 8.83 17.03
CA LYS A 85 -23.55 7.42 17.33
C LYS A 85 -24.05 6.43 16.30
N CYS A 86 -24.80 6.90 15.30
CA CYS A 86 -25.21 6.12 14.15
C CYS A 86 -24.31 6.41 12.95
N CYS A 87 -24.32 5.53 11.96
CA CYS A 87 -23.59 5.69 10.71
C CYS A 87 -24.57 5.85 9.55
N VAL A 88 -24.15 6.53 8.49
CA VAL A 88 -24.88 6.56 7.22
C VAL A 88 -25.18 5.14 6.70
N ASP A 89 -26.23 5.00 5.91
CA ASP A 89 -26.66 3.70 5.40
C ASP A 89 -25.54 2.99 4.64
N GLY A 90 -25.52 1.65 4.76
CA GLY A 90 -24.38 0.82 4.33
C GLY A 90 -23.25 0.69 5.35
N PHE A 91 -23.23 1.48 6.43
CA PHE A 91 -22.16 1.47 7.44
C PHE A 91 -22.67 1.10 8.85
N LYS A 92 -21.80 0.49 9.66
CA LYS A 92 -22.05 0.08 11.05
C LYS A 92 -20.99 0.69 11.96
N CYS A 93 -21.41 1.21 13.11
CA CYS A 93 -20.46 1.70 14.10
C CYS A 93 -19.77 0.53 14.80
N VAL A 94 -18.47 0.35 14.55
CA VAL A 94 -17.66 -0.74 15.10
C VAL A 94 -16.69 -0.17 16.13
N LYS A 95 -16.69 -0.74 17.33
CA LYS A 95 -15.79 -0.34 18.42
C LYS A 95 -14.38 -0.82 18.12
N ALA A 96 -13.44 0.10 17.94
CA ALA A 96 -12.02 -0.22 17.82
C ALA A 96 -11.38 -0.35 19.20
N ASN A 97 -11.71 0.57 20.12
CA ASN A 97 -11.24 0.51 21.52
C ASN A 97 -12.21 1.28 22.44
N ALA A 98 -11.86 1.44 23.72
CA ALA A 98 -12.70 2.13 24.69
C ALA A 98 -12.98 3.61 24.34
N TRP A 99 -12.08 4.26 23.61
CA TRP A 99 -12.12 5.68 23.30
C TRP A 99 -12.55 5.99 21.87
N TYR A 100 -12.63 4.99 21.01
CA TYR A 100 -12.89 5.18 19.59
C TYR A 100 -13.71 4.02 18.98
N SER A 101 -14.79 4.39 18.30
CA SER A 101 -15.57 3.52 17.41
C SER A 101 -15.71 4.22 16.05
N GLN A 102 -15.70 3.45 14.97
CA GLN A 102 -15.69 3.99 13.60
C GLN A 102 -16.81 3.38 12.75
N CYS A 103 -17.38 4.17 11.84
CA CYS A 103 -18.33 3.70 10.84
C CYS A 103 -17.63 2.85 9.77
N LEU A 104 -17.75 1.53 9.85
CA LEU A 104 -17.18 0.60 8.88
C LEU A 104 -18.27 -0.02 7.99
N PRO A 105 -17.97 -0.40 6.74
CA PRO A 105 -18.95 -1.00 5.85
C PRO A 105 -19.58 -2.27 6.42
N LYS A 106 -20.90 -2.42 6.29
CA LYS A 106 -21.64 -3.59 6.79
C LYS A 106 -21.19 -4.91 6.14
N TYR A 107 -20.62 -4.89 4.93
CA TYR A 107 -20.15 -6.11 4.25
C TYR A 107 -18.97 -6.78 4.95
N GLN A 108 -18.20 -6.06 5.78
CA GLN A 108 -17.08 -6.63 6.56
C GLN A 108 -17.53 -7.51 7.73
N TRP A 109 -18.83 -7.54 8.01
CA TRP A 109 -19.45 -8.36 9.04
C TRP A 109 -20.60 -9.21 8.46
N GLY A 110 -20.50 -9.53 7.16
CA GLY A 110 -21.56 -10.10 6.36
C GLY A 110 -22.56 -10.95 7.15
N SER A 111 -23.81 -10.54 7.10
CA SER A 111 -24.90 -11.48 7.33
C SER A 111 -25.93 -11.25 6.24
N SER A 112 -25.94 -12.16 5.26
CA SER A 112 -27.20 -12.72 4.76
C SER A 112 -28.10 -12.96 5.98
N SER A 113 -29.26 -12.36 6.13
CA SER A 113 -30.40 -12.51 5.22
C SER A 113 -31.60 -11.77 5.82
N ALA A 114 -32.54 -11.38 4.96
CA ALA A 114 -33.89 -11.10 5.40
C ALA A 114 -34.57 -12.37 5.95
N ALA A 115 -35.48 -12.14 6.91
CA ALA A 115 -36.47 -13.04 7.50
C ALA A 115 -36.02 -13.99 8.64
N ALA A 116 -36.34 -13.62 9.88
CA ALA A 116 -37.50 -14.19 10.59
C ALA A 116 -37.71 -13.49 11.94
N ALA A 117 -38.97 -13.42 12.34
CA ALA A 117 -39.47 -12.65 13.45
C ALA A 117 -38.93 -13.08 14.83
N SER A 118 -38.86 -12.06 15.68
CA SER A 118 -38.82 -12.08 17.13
C SER A 118 -39.86 -13.03 17.74
N SER A 119 -39.41 -13.89 18.65
CA SER A 119 -40.03 -14.02 19.97
C SER A 119 -39.05 -14.58 20.98
N ASP A 120 -39.02 -13.92 22.12
CA ASP A 120 -38.83 -14.46 23.45
C ASP A 120 -37.57 -14.02 24.21
N ALA A 121 -37.87 -13.70 25.46
CA ALA A 121 -37.14 -12.98 26.45
C ALA A 121 -36.15 -13.87 27.21
N GLY A 122 -35.31 -13.22 28.03
CA GLY A 122 -34.97 -13.80 29.32
C GLY A 122 -33.48 -13.93 29.62
N HIS A 123 -33.11 -13.14 30.63
CA HIS A 123 -32.21 -13.49 31.73
C HIS A 123 -30.68 -13.48 31.53
N GLU A 124 -30.11 -12.41 32.09
CA GLU A 124 -29.20 -12.45 33.25
C GLU A 124 -28.64 -13.83 33.64
N ASN A 125 -27.31 -13.91 33.82
CA ASN A 125 -26.82 -14.02 35.18
C ASN A 125 -25.37 -13.53 35.34
N SER A 126 -25.18 -12.81 36.44
CA SER A 126 -23.91 -12.43 37.05
C SER A 126 -23.15 -13.65 37.58
N ASN A 127 -21.83 -13.52 37.70
CA ASN A 127 -21.08 -13.65 38.96
C ASN A 127 -19.57 -13.76 38.65
N ASN A 128 -18.80 -12.74 39.03
CA ASN A 128 -18.09 -12.80 40.32
C ASN A 128 -17.47 -11.42 40.62
N ALA A 129 -18.00 -10.76 41.64
CA ALA A 129 -17.26 -9.78 42.43
C ALA A 129 -16.27 -10.58 43.33
N GLU A 130 -15.20 -10.04 43.89
CA GLU A 130 -15.30 -9.03 44.93
C GLU A 130 -13.90 -8.62 45.46
N SER A 131 -13.81 -7.32 45.81
CA SER A 131 -13.04 -6.65 46.89
C SER A 131 -11.52 -6.73 46.97
N THR A 132 -10.77 -5.75 47.47
CA THR A 132 -10.95 -4.39 48.08
C THR A 132 -9.52 -3.82 48.20
N THR A 133 -9.15 -2.56 48.46
CA THR A 133 -9.70 -1.47 49.28
C THR A 133 -8.86 -0.21 49.00
N GLU A 134 -9.46 0.96 49.16
CA GLU A 134 -8.86 2.30 49.19
C GLU A 134 -7.91 2.53 50.39
N ALA A 135 -7.00 3.52 50.27
CA ALA A 135 -6.96 4.69 51.17
C ALA A 135 -5.94 5.78 50.72
N LYS A 136 -6.36 7.03 50.86
CA LYS A 136 -5.62 8.32 50.79
C LYS A 136 -5.39 8.84 52.22
N PRO A 137 -4.35 9.65 52.52
CA PRO A 137 -4.50 11.13 52.74
C PRO A 137 -3.25 11.94 52.24
N THR A 138 -3.36 13.08 51.53
CA THR A 138 -3.55 14.51 51.91
C THR A 138 -2.31 15.29 52.48
N ALA A 139 -1.90 16.32 51.70
CA ALA A 139 -1.26 17.64 52.01
C ALA A 139 0.20 17.68 52.56
N THR A 140 1.10 18.61 52.17
CA THR A 140 0.98 20.08 52.25
C THR A 140 2.11 20.85 51.49
N SER A 141 1.68 21.87 50.72
CA SER A 141 2.20 23.25 50.48
C SER A 141 3.53 23.63 49.75
N THR A 142 3.31 24.52 48.76
CA THR A 142 4.06 25.77 48.36
C THR A 142 5.47 25.63 47.77
N SER A 143 5.85 26.30 46.67
CA SER A 143 5.56 27.68 46.26
C SER A 143 5.78 27.91 44.75
N SER A 144 5.16 28.99 44.26
CA SER A 144 5.10 29.52 42.90
C SER A 144 6.42 30.12 42.40
N ALA A 145 6.65 30.08 41.07
CA ALA A 145 6.94 31.27 40.25
C ALA A 145 7.07 30.90 38.76
N SER A 146 6.33 31.62 37.92
CA SER A 146 6.48 31.67 36.46
C SER A 146 7.76 32.40 36.08
N GLU A 147 8.48 31.93 35.07
CA GLU A 147 9.06 32.83 34.07
C GLU A 147 9.39 32.15 32.73
N LYS A 148 8.58 32.50 31.73
CA LYS A 148 8.91 32.89 30.34
C LYS A 148 10.08 32.25 29.58
N GLN A 149 9.69 31.65 28.45
CA GLN A 149 10.40 31.46 27.18
C GLN A 149 11.47 32.51 26.83
N PRO A 150 12.53 32.10 26.10
CA PRO A 150 13.01 32.89 24.99
C PRO A 150 13.04 32.12 23.66
N GLN A 151 12.46 32.78 22.67
CA GLN A 151 12.60 32.64 21.23
C GLN A 151 14.05 32.92 20.79
N PRO A 152 14.58 32.30 19.73
CA PRO A 152 15.68 32.87 18.97
C PRO A 152 15.12 33.70 17.80
N THR A 153 15.46 34.98 17.82
CA THR A 153 15.15 35.97 16.80
C THR A 153 16.15 35.87 15.65
N THR A 154 15.61 35.94 14.44
CA THR A 154 16.26 36.21 13.15
C THR A 154 17.17 37.44 13.19
N THR A 155 18.40 37.29 12.69
CA THR A 155 19.23 38.43 12.25
C THR A 155 19.50 38.27 10.76
N VAL A 156 18.97 39.23 10.00
CA VAL A 156 19.30 39.50 8.60
C VAL A 156 20.58 40.35 8.58
N SER A 157 21.55 39.95 7.77
CA SER A 157 22.60 40.85 7.27
C SER A 157 22.76 40.65 5.78
N THR A 158 22.47 41.72 5.04
CA THR A 158 22.73 41.97 3.62
C THR A 158 24.21 42.24 3.38
N THR A 159 24.77 41.70 2.30
CA THR A 159 25.74 42.41 1.44
C THR A 159 25.65 41.84 0.02
N GLU A 160 25.48 42.75 -0.93
CA GLU A 160 25.51 42.53 -2.37
C GLU A 160 26.96 42.39 -2.88
N ASP A 161 27.09 41.63 -3.96
CA ASP A 161 27.68 42.02 -5.24
C ASP A 161 28.82 41.17 -5.83
N ASP A 162 28.52 40.84 -7.09
CA ASP A 162 29.37 40.73 -8.27
C ASP A 162 30.17 39.48 -8.70
N THR A 163 29.93 39.18 -9.98
CA THR A 163 30.79 38.57 -11.02
C THR A 163 30.97 37.04 -11.14
N LYS A 164 30.09 36.48 -11.98
CA LYS A 164 30.32 35.54 -13.11
C LYS A 164 31.80 35.40 -13.56
N PRO A 165 32.24 34.19 -13.98
CA PRO A 165 32.20 33.91 -15.42
C PRO A 165 31.72 32.50 -15.79
N THR A 166 30.97 32.48 -16.89
CA THR A 166 30.66 31.34 -17.75
C THR A 166 31.93 30.74 -18.33
N THR A 167 32.07 29.41 -18.29
CA THR A 167 32.87 28.70 -19.29
C THR A 167 32.07 27.54 -19.84
N THR A 168 31.69 27.71 -21.10
CA THR A 168 31.17 26.71 -22.03
C THR A 168 32.28 25.71 -22.33
N THR A 169 32.02 24.41 -22.18
CA THR A 169 32.80 23.39 -22.88
C THR A 169 31.87 22.47 -23.63
N THR A 170 32.17 22.41 -24.91
CA THR A 170 31.51 21.78 -26.03
C THR A 170 31.38 20.27 -25.90
N VAL A 171 30.21 19.79 -26.33
CA VAL A 171 29.91 18.39 -26.64
C VAL A 171 30.59 18.06 -27.98
N GLU A 172 31.50 17.11 -27.99
CA GLU A 172 31.96 16.47 -29.24
C GLU A 172 31.34 15.08 -29.36
N SER A 173 30.47 14.97 -30.35
CA SER A 173 29.96 13.72 -30.91
C SER A 173 31.07 13.03 -31.69
N ASN A 174 31.29 11.74 -31.47
CA ASN A 174 31.89 10.87 -32.47
C ASN A 174 31.05 9.62 -32.62
N ASN A 175 30.26 9.64 -33.69
CA ASN A 175 29.54 8.51 -34.24
C ASN A 175 30.56 7.71 -35.07
N LYS A 176 30.73 6.41 -34.79
CA LYS A 176 31.35 5.50 -35.75
C LYS A 176 30.61 4.17 -35.77
N GLU A 177 29.89 4.00 -36.86
CA GLU A 177 29.16 2.83 -37.31
C GLU A 177 30.11 1.73 -37.85
N THR A 178 29.59 0.51 -37.83
CA THR A 178 29.91 -0.64 -38.71
C THR A 178 31.08 -1.55 -38.33
N ALA A 179 30.74 -2.78 -37.92
CA ALA A 179 31.15 -4.00 -38.65
C ALA A 179 30.31 -5.21 -38.22
N THR A 180 29.35 -5.56 -39.07
CA THR A 180 28.62 -6.83 -39.09
C THR A 180 29.58 -7.96 -39.46
N THR A 181 29.65 -9.01 -38.64
CA THR A 181 30.21 -10.30 -39.06
C THR A 181 29.15 -11.37 -38.89
N THR A 182 28.67 -11.86 -40.03
CA THR A 182 27.74 -12.97 -40.17
C THR A 182 28.51 -14.29 -40.12
N THR A 183 28.13 -15.18 -39.20
CA THR A 183 28.46 -16.61 -39.29
C THR A 183 27.23 -17.45 -38.93
N THR A 184 26.57 -17.95 -39.98
CA THR A 184 25.84 -19.24 -40.03
C THR A 184 26.77 -20.37 -39.54
N THR A 185 26.39 -21.42 -38.81
CA THR A 185 25.20 -22.28 -38.76
C THR A 185 25.38 -23.26 -37.60
N SER A 186 24.30 -23.67 -36.92
CA SER A 186 23.86 -25.09 -36.77
C SER A 186 22.93 -25.25 -35.57
N ALA A 187 21.78 -25.86 -35.83
CA ALA A 187 20.72 -26.14 -34.86
C ALA A 187 21.10 -27.28 -33.90
N SER A 188 20.89 -27.04 -32.60
CA SER A 188 20.72 -28.06 -31.56
C SER A 188 19.82 -27.50 -30.46
N SER A 189 18.59 -28.00 -30.34
CA SER A 189 17.85 -28.00 -29.07
C SER A 189 18.24 -29.26 -28.27
N PRO A 190 17.95 -29.39 -26.95
CA PRO A 190 17.33 -28.45 -26.01
C PRO A 190 18.17 -28.26 -24.73
N SER A 191 18.10 -27.11 -24.05
CA SER A 191 18.21 -27.06 -22.58
C SER A 191 17.94 -25.65 -22.07
N SER A 192 17.11 -25.57 -21.04
CA SER A 192 16.86 -24.39 -20.21
C SER A 192 18.15 -23.66 -19.87
N SER A 193 18.34 -22.47 -20.42
CA SER A 193 19.42 -21.57 -20.05
C SER A 193 19.18 -21.05 -18.64
N SER A 194 19.77 -21.74 -17.66
CA SER A 194 19.99 -21.21 -16.33
C SER A 194 20.87 -19.97 -16.45
N SER A 195 20.25 -18.78 -16.46
CA SER A 195 20.92 -17.57 -15.99
C SER A 195 21.52 -17.92 -14.63
N SER A 196 22.83 -17.83 -14.47
CA SER A 196 23.50 -18.03 -13.19
C SER A 196 22.97 -17.00 -12.20
N SER A 197 21.92 -17.34 -11.46
CA SER A 197 21.39 -16.50 -10.40
C SER A 197 22.47 -16.35 -9.32
N ASN A 198 22.77 -15.12 -8.91
CA ASN A 198 23.74 -14.79 -7.84
C ASN A 198 23.28 -15.24 -6.44
N TYR A 199 22.33 -16.17 -6.38
CA TYR A 199 21.74 -16.73 -5.18
C TYR A 199 21.42 -18.21 -5.40
N LYS A 200 21.36 -18.97 -4.32
CA LYS A 200 21.10 -20.41 -4.29
C LYS A 200 19.99 -20.72 -3.29
N ALA A 201 19.17 -21.73 -3.59
CA ALA A 201 18.22 -22.25 -2.62
C ALA A 201 18.96 -22.76 -1.37
N ILE A 202 18.41 -22.47 -0.19
CA ILE A 202 18.93 -22.97 1.08
C ILE A 202 18.32 -24.36 1.32
N SER A 203 19.16 -25.37 1.51
CA SER A 203 18.71 -26.73 1.80
C SER A 203 17.96 -26.76 3.14
N GLY A 204 16.72 -27.22 3.13
CA GLY A 204 15.86 -27.21 4.32
C GLY A 204 15.32 -25.82 4.69
N GLY A 205 15.57 -24.79 3.86
CA GLY A 205 15.02 -23.45 4.03
C GLY A 205 13.51 -23.42 3.85
N ALA A 206 12.88 -22.35 4.35
CA ALA A 206 11.44 -22.17 4.26
C ALA A 206 10.96 -22.19 2.81
N SER A 207 9.86 -22.87 2.52
CA SER A 207 9.25 -22.87 1.19
C SER A 207 7.76 -23.17 1.29
N GLY A 208 7.01 -22.83 0.24
CA GLY A 208 5.59 -23.13 0.18
C GLY A 208 4.85 -22.24 -0.81
N GLU A 209 3.53 -22.26 -0.69
CA GLU A 209 2.65 -21.29 -1.35
C GLU A 209 2.45 -20.08 -0.45
N GLY A 210 2.19 -18.95 -1.08
CA GLY A 210 1.90 -17.70 -0.40
C GLY A 210 1.15 -16.72 -1.30
N HIS A 211 0.86 -15.56 -0.75
CA HIS A 211 0.24 -14.46 -1.47
C HIS A 211 1.01 -13.17 -1.20
N THR A 212 0.79 -12.18 -2.07
CA THR A 212 1.46 -10.89 -1.95
C THR A 212 0.45 -9.78 -1.74
N THR A 213 0.94 -8.71 -1.11
CA THR A 213 0.31 -7.39 -1.12
C THR A 213 1.38 -6.37 -1.52
N ARG A 214 1.05 -5.07 -1.47
CA ARG A 214 1.98 -3.99 -1.78
C ARG A 214 1.81 -2.87 -0.77
N TYR A 215 2.91 -2.28 -0.33
CA TYR A 215 2.89 -1.15 0.59
C TYR A 215 4.12 -0.26 0.48
N TRP A 216 4.00 0.97 0.95
CA TRP A 216 5.11 1.85 1.30
C TRP A 216 4.59 2.89 2.29
N ASP A 217 4.84 2.67 3.57
CA ASP A 217 4.37 3.51 4.67
C ASP A 217 5.44 4.48 5.21
N CYS A 218 6.65 4.38 4.66
CA CYS A 218 7.87 5.10 5.05
C CYS A 218 8.40 4.79 6.46
N CYS A 219 7.75 3.91 7.22
CA CYS A 219 8.15 3.61 8.59
C CYS A 219 9.54 2.98 8.63
N LYS A 220 10.26 3.19 9.74
CA LYS A 220 11.40 2.35 10.07
C LYS A 220 10.93 0.89 10.12
N ALA A 221 11.64 0.02 9.41
CA ALA A 221 11.27 -1.39 9.31
C ALA A 221 11.59 -2.15 10.61
N SER A 222 10.85 -3.22 10.90
CA SER A 222 11.00 -3.94 12.16
C SER A 222 12.36 -4.63 12.31
N CYS A 223 12.95 -5.13 11.22
CA CYS A 223 14.29 -5.73 11.22
C CYS A 223 15.41 -4.66 11.25
N SER A 224 15.07 -3.38 11.31
CA SER A 224 16.02 -2.29 11.53
C SER A 224 16.32 -2.04 13.01
N TRP A 225 15.63 -2.74 13.91
CA TRP A 225 15.97 -2.74 15.34
C TRP A 225 17.08 -3.76 15.63
N PRO A 226 18.05 -3.42 16.52
CA PRO A 226 19.02 -4.38 17.01
C PRO A 226 18.37 -5.62 17.64
N ASP A 227 19.11 -6.73 17.67
CA ASP A 227 18.76 -7.99 18.35
C ASP A 227 17.45 -8.68 17.88
N LYS A 228 16.92 -8.28 16.72
CA LYS A 228 15.75 -8.93 16.10
C LYS A 228 16.06 -10.30 15.51
N ALA A 229 17.28 -10.50 15.02
CA ALA A 229 17.79 -11.74 14.46
C ALA A 229 19.32 -11.80 14.58
N ASP A 230 19.90 -12.99 14.35
CA ASP A 230 21.35 -13.19 14.28
C ASP A 230 21.88 -12.70 12.92
N VAL A 231 22.33 -11.45 12.89
CA VAL A 231 22.76 -10.72 11.69
C VAL A 231 24.04 -9.94 11.96
N ASP A 232 24.77 -9.60 10.91
CA ASP A 232 25.97 -8.75 10.99
C ASP A 232 25.66 -7.31 11.42
N SER A 233 24.52 -6.78 10.98
CA SER A 233 23.97 -5.48 11.32
C SER A 233 22.47 -5.45 11.01
N PRO A 234 21.65 -4.70 11.75
CA PRO A 234 20.22 -4.56 11.43
C PRO A 234 20.04 -3.83 10.09
N VAL A 235 18.85 -3.93 9.50
CA VAL A 235 18.52 -3.20 8.27
C VAL A 235 18.70 -1.70 8.51
N LYS A 236 19.44 -1.02 7.62
CA LYS A 236 19.70 0.42 7.68
C LYS A 236 18.41 1.22 7.84
N THR A 237 18.49 2.22 8.70
CA THR A 237 17.45 3.25 8.87
C THR A 237 17.99 4.57 8.36
N CYS A 238 17.15 5.35 7.68
CA CYS A 238 17.51 6.65 7.12
C CYS A 238 16.80 7.81 7.83
N ALA A 239 17.40 8.99 7.76
CA ALA A 239 16.75 10.25 8.11
C ALA A 239 15.64 10.59 7.11
N ALA A 240 14.99 11.74 7.29
CA ALA A 240 13.87 12.16 6.44
C ALA A 240 14.22 12.27 4.94
N ASP A 241 15.47 12.58 4.60
CA ASP A 241 15.95 12.59 3.20
C ASP A 241 15.97 11.20 2.54
N GLY A 242 15.82 10.12 3.33
CA GLY A 242 15.84 8.73 2.88
C GLY A 242 17.22 8.24 2.43
N ILE A 243 18.30 8.98 2.73
CA ILE A 243 19.68 8.69 2.29
C ILE A 243 20.63 8.66 3.47
N LYS A 244 20.60 9.70 4.32
CA LYS A 244 21.53 9.82 5.45
C LYS A 244 21.18 8.76 6.49
N LEU A 245 22.12 7.88 6.79
CA LEU A 245 21.95 6.86 7.81
C LEU A 245 21.80 7.50 9.20
N VAL A 246 20.89 6.96 9.99
CA VAL A 246 20.70 7.28 11.41
C VAL A 246 21.00 6.04 12.25
N ASP A 247 21.14 6.24 13.56
CA ASP A 247 21.42 5.16 14.50
C ASP A 247 20.32 4.09 14.46
N ALA A 248 20.69 2.82 14.61
CA ALA A 248 19.72 1.72 14.61
C ALA A 248 18.74 1.79 15.79
N ASN A 249 19.03 2.56 16.85
CA ASN A 249 18.13 2.82 17.97
C ASN A 249 17.25 4.06 17.77
N GLU A 250 17.43 4.80 16.67
CA GLU A 250 16.60 5.97 16.37
C GLU A 250 15.12 5.56 16.27
N GLN A 251 14.24 6.34 16.89
CA GLN A 251 12.82 6.02 16.92
C GLN A 251 12.21 6.15 15.51
N SER A 252 11.25 5.28 15.19
CA SER A 252 10.53 5.34 13.92
C SER A 252 9.77 6.67 13.77
N GLY A 253 9.79 7.26 12.58
CA GLY A 253 8.95 8.40 12.23
C GLY A 253 7.45 8.12 12.41
N CYS A 254 7.04 6.86 12.26
CA CYS A 254 5.67 6.42 12.53
C CYS A 254 5.30 6.40 14.02
N ASN A 255 6.28 6.59 14.89
CA ASN A 255 6.13 6.68 16.33
C ASN A 255 6.73 7.99 16.89
N GLY A 256 6.79 9.05 16.06
CA GLY A 256 7.23 10.38 16.46
C GLY A 256 8.76 10.58 16.50
N GLY A 257 9.54 9.63 16.00
CA GLY A 257 10.99 9.75 15.86
C GLY A 257 11.44 10.30 14.51
N SER A 258 12.71 10.10 14.17
CA SER A 258 13.33 10.58 12.92
C SER A 258 13.89 9.48 12.01
N GLY A 259 13.64 8.21 12.33
CA GLY A 259 14.04 7.05 11.53
C GLY A 259 12.97 6.60 10.54
N TYR A 260 13.35 6.48 9.27
CA TYR A 260 12.50 6.10 8.14
C TYR A 260 13.13 4.98 7.33
N MET A 261 12.31 4.33 6.49
CA MET A 261 12.82 3.43 5.46
C MET A 261 13.73 4.17 4.47
N CYS A 262 14.85 3.56 4.10
CA CYS A 262 15.78 4.13 3.13
C CYS A 262 15.24 4.08 1.70
N ASN A 263 15.56 5.10 0.90
CA ASN A 263 15.13 5.20 -0.49
C ASN A 263 15.60 3.99 -1.31
N ASP A 264 16.76 3.41 -1.01
CA ASP A 264 17.29 2.30 -1.80
C ASP A 264 16.65 0.93 -1.48
N ASN A 265 15.72 0.86 -0.53
CA ASN A 265 14.86 -0.31 -0.24
C ASN A 265 13.65 -0.42 -1.19
N GLN A 266 13.78 0.11 -2.40
CA GLN A 266 12.81 -0.02 -3.48
C GLN A 266 13.06 -1.28 -4.33
N PRO A 267 12.07 -1.77 -5.09
CA PRO A 267 12.23 -2.89 -6.01
C PRO A 267 12.85 -2.43 -7.33
N TRP A 268 13.54 -3.35 -8.03
CA TRP A 268 14.11 -3.09 -9.35
C TRP A 268 14.14 -4.35 -10.22
N ALA A 269 14.08 -4.15 -11.54
CA ALA A 269 14.25 -5.23 -12.50
C ALA A 269 15.74 -5.56 -12.67
N VAL A 270 16.09 -6.84 -12.62
CA VAL A 270 17.42 -7.35 -13.02
C VAL A 270 17.43 -7.63 -14.52
N ASN A 271 16.34 -8.21 -15.02
CA ASN A 271 16.01 -8.41 -16.43
C ASN A 271 14.48 -8.60 -16.53
N ASP A 272 13.97 -8.97 -17.71
CA ASP A 272 12.53 -9.10 -17.93
C ASP A 272 11.86 -10.17 -17.05
N ASP A 273 12.59 -11.20 -16.60
CA ASP A 273 12.03 -12.34 -15.85
C ASP A 273 12.40 -12.36 -14.37
N LEU A 274 13.36 -11.53 -13.96
CA LEU A 274 13.86 -11.45 -12.59
C LEU A 274 13.86 -10.01 -12.07
N ALA A 275 13.25 -9.79 -10.90
CA ALA A 275 13.39 -8.58 -10.12
C ALA A 275 13.99 -8.87 -8.74
N TYR A 276 14.54 -7.83 -8.11
CA TYR A 276 14.94 -7.83 -6.71
C TYR A 276 14.15 -6.78 -5.94
N GLY A 277 14.06 -6.93 -4.63
CA GLY A 277 13.42 -5.95 -3.76
C GLY A 277 13.36 -6.39 -2.31
N PHE A 278 12.37 -5.87 -1.61
CA PHE A 278 12.20 -6.01 -0.16
C PHE A 278 10.73 -6.25 0.16
N ALA A 279 10.47 -6.87 1.31
CA ALA A 279 9.11 -7.14 1.76
C ALA A 279 9.00 -7.09 3.28
N ALA A 280 7.78 -6.80 3.76
CA ALA A 280 7.35 -7.30 5.06
C ALA A 280 6.89 -8.75 4.91
N THR A 281 7.25 -9.63 5.84
CA THR A 281 6.93 -11.05 5.74
C THR A 281 6.23 -11.57 6.98
N ALA A 282 5.16 -12.34 6.79
CA ALA A 282 4.68 -13.29 7.79
C ALA A 282 4.74 -14.69 7.19
N LEU A 283 5.49 -15.59 7.83
CA LEU A 283 5.59 -16.98 7.45
C LEU A 283 5.00 -17.85 8.55
N SER A 284 4.21 -18.84 8.16
CA SER A 284 3.50 -19.70 9.10
C SER A 284 4.47 -20.44 10.00
N GLY A 285 4.33 -20.26 11.31
CA GLY A 285 5.19 -20.93 12.30
C GLY A 285 6.59 -20.33 12.46
N LYS A 286 6.86 -19.14 11.90
CA LYS A 286 8.16 -18.46 12.01
C LYS A 286 8.04 -17.08 12.63
N GLY A 287 9.01 -16.74 13.47
CA GLY A 287 9.14 -15.40 14.07
C GLY A 287 10.19 -14.52 13.40
N GLU A 288 10.30 -13.26 13.82
CA GLU A 288 11.28 -12.28 13.30
C GLU A 288 12.73 -12.78 13.40
N SER A 289 13.08 -13.54 14.44
CA SER A 289 14.43 -14.10 14.59
C SER A 289 14.82 -15.06 13.47
N GLU A 290 13.83 -15.69 12.83
CA GLU A 290 14.01 -16.60 11.70
C GLU A 290 13.83 -15.92 10.35
N THR A 291 13.01 -14.87 10.26
CA THR A 291 12.66 -14.23 8.99
C THR A 291 13.47 -12.98 8.69
N CYS A 292 13.84 -12.20 9.70
CA CYS A 292 14.54 -10.93 9.48
C CYS A 292 15.84 -11.15 8.71
N CYS A 293 15.98 -10.36 7.64
CA CYS A 293 17.08 -10.36 6.71
C CYS A 293 17.29 -11.65 5.90
N SER A 294 16.41 -12.65 6.05
CA SER A 294 16.36 -13.80 5.14
C SER A 294 15.86 -13.37 3.77
N CYS A 295 16.32 -14.08 2.72
CA CYS A 295 15.87 -13.84 1.35
C CYS A 295 15.04 -14.99 0.80
N TYR A 296 14.07 -14.64 -0.03
CA TYR A 296 13.14 -15.59 -0.63
C TYR A 296 13.02 -15.32 -2.12
N GLU A 297 13.19 -16.35 -2.94
CA GLU A 297 12.76 -16.30 -4.34
C GLU A 297 11.26 -16.59 -4.38
N LEU A 298 10.50 -15.60 -4.85
CA LEU A 298 9.08 -15.70 -5.16
C LEU A 298 8.96 -16.02 -6.66
N THR A 299 8.18 -17.03 -6.99
CA THR A 299 7.72 -17.29 -8.36
C THR A 299 6.23 -16.99 -8.42
N PHE A 300 5.84 -15.98 -9.21
CA PHE A 300 4.44 -15.59 -9.31
C PHE A 300 3.61 -16.67 -10.02
N THR A 301 2.47 -17.03 -9.45
CA THR A 301 1.58 -18.10 -9.96
C THR A 301 0.28 -17.57 -10.54
N SER A 302 -0.03 -16.28 -10.35
CA SER A 302 -1.20 -15.59 -10.90
C SER A 302 -0.88 -14.15 -11.34
N GLY A 303 -1.86 -13.49 -11.98
CA GLY A 303 -1.75 -12.12 -12.50
C GLY A 303 -0.86 -11.99 -13.73
N GLU A 304 -0.67 -10.74 -14.18
CA GLU A 304 0.11 -10.37 -15.38
C GLU A 304 1.61 -10.73 -15.29
N VAL A 305 2.09 -11.00 -14.08
CA VAL A 305 3.48 -11.36 -13.79
C VAL A 305 3.69 -12.86 -13.61
N LYS A 306 2.66 -13.68 -13.86
CA LYS A 306 2.75 -15.14 -13.71
C LYS A 306 3.98 -15.71 -14.45
N GLY A 307 4.76 -16.52 -13.74
CA GLY A 307 6.00 -17.12 -14.23
C GLY A 307 7.26 -16.28 -14.03
N LYS A 308 7.13 -14.96 -13.78
CA LYS A 308 8.26 -14.13 -13.38
C LYS A 308 8.71 -14.46 -11.97
N ARG A 309 9.97 -14.13 -11.67
CA ARG A 309 10.60 -14.36 -10.37
C ARG A 309 11.01 -13.04 -9.72
N MET A 310 10.87 -12.97 -8.41
CA MET A 310 11.35 -11.85 -7.62
C MET A 310 12.09 -12.37 -6.39
N VAL A 311 13.34 -11.94 -6.16
CA VAL A 311 14.02 -12.22 -4.88
C VAL A 311 13.83 -11.04 -3.96
N VAL A 312 13.26 -11.30 -2.79
CA VAL A 312 13.04 -10.27 -1.77
C VAL A 312 13.82 -10.59 -0.51
N GLN A 313 14.36 -9.57 0.15
CA GLN A 313 14.79 -9.68 1.54
C GLN A 313 13.65 -9.26 2.46
N SER A 314 13.40 -10.05 3.50
CA SER A 314 12.51 -9.66 4.59
C SER A 314 13.18 -8.59 5.45
N THR A 315 12.59 -7.39 5.50
CA THR A 315 13.08 -6.30 6.35
C THR A 315 12.07 -5.87 7.40
N ASN A 316 10.85 -6.38 7.33
CA ASN A 316 9.76 -6.00 8.21
C ASN A 316 8.83 -7.19 8.51
N THR A 317 8.03 -7.08 9.55
CA THR A 317 6.86 -7.94 9.81
C THR A 317 5.66 -7.04 10.12
N GLY A 318 4.50 -7.34 9.54
CA GLY A 318 3.24 -6.65 9.82
C GLY A 318 2.35 -7.48 10.76
N GLY A 319 1.66 -6.83 11.69
CA GLY A 319 0.77 -7.49 12.66
C GLY A 319 -0.56 -7.98 12.07
N ASP A 320 -0.90 -7.50 10.87
CA ASP A 320 -2.06 -7.88 10.06
C ASP A 320 -1.73 -8.97 9.02
N LEU A 321 -0.45 -9.30 8.85
CA LEU A 321 -0.03 -10.33 7.92
C LEU A 321 -0.29 -11.72 8.52
N SER A 322 -0.79 -12.65 7.71
CA SER A 322 -1.09 -14.01 8.17
C SER A 322 -0.81 -15.07 7.12
N GLY A 323 -0.66 -16.32 7.56
CA GLY A 323 -0.30 -17.42 6.66
C GLY A 323 1.12 -17.26 6.14
N ASN A 324 1.29 -17.35 4.81
CA ASN A 324 2.54 -17.03 4.12
C ASN A 324 2.28 -15.82 3.24
N GLN A 325 2.53 -14.63 3.78
CA GLN A 325 2.27 -13.35 3.13
C GLN A 325 3.56 -12.56 2.97
N PHE A 326 3.74 -11.99 1.77
CA PHE A 326 4.81 -11.08 1.42
C PHE A 326 4.22 -9.75 1.01
N ASP A 327 4.28 -8.75 1.89
CA ASP A 327 3.86 -7.39 1.57
C ASP A 327 5.02 -6.65 0.89
N LEU A 328 4.94 -6.50 -0.42
CA LEU A 328 6.05 -6.01 -1.24
C LEU A 328 6.25 -4.51 -1.01
N GLN A 329 7.48 -4.08 -0.72
CA GLN A 329 7.82 -2.67 -0.58
C GLN A 329 7.84 -2.02 -1.96
N ILE A 330 6.80 -1.24 -2.27
CA ILE A 330 6.60 -0.60 -3.56
C ILE A 330 6.10 0.82 -3.28
N PRO A 331 6.90 1.88 -3.54
CA PRO A 331 6.43 3.25 -3.39
C PRO A 331 5.14 3.50 -4.17
N GLY A 332 4.18 4.14 -3.50
CA GLY A 332 2.84 4.32 -4.07
C GLY A 332 1.98 3.06 -4.03
N GLY A 333 2.40 1.99 -3.34
CA GLY A 333 1.60 0.77 -3.07
C GLY A 333 0.52 0.94 -2.01
N GLY A 334 0.50 2.09 -1.31
CA GLY A 334 -0.41 2.37 -0.20
C GLY A 334 0.32 2.35 1.13
N VAL A 335 -0.07 3.22 2.06
CA VAL A 335 0.58 3.34 3.37
C VAL A 335 0.02 2.34 4.40
N GLY A 336 -1.18 1.82 4.16
CA GLY A 336 -1.80 0.84 5.04
C GLY A 336 -2.16 1.41 6.41
N ILE A 337 -1.83 0.66 7.47
CA ILE A 337 -2.20 1.02 8.85
C ILE A 337 -1.49 2.30 9.30
N PHE A 338 -0.20 2.44 8.99
CA PHE A 338 0.62 3.58 9.40
C PHE A 338 0.79 4.57 8.24
N ASN A 339 1.26 5.79 8.52
CA ASN A 339 1.60 6.76 7.48
C ASN A 339 2.77 7.64 7.96
N GLY A 340 3.98 7.07 7.94
CA GLY A 340 5.21 7.84 8.14
C GLY A 340 5.54 8.73 6.96
N CYS A 341 4.93 8.49 5.78
CA CYS A 341 5.18 9.30 4.60
C CYS A 341 4.66 10.73 4.76
N GLN A 342 3.63 10.94 5.58
CA GLN A 342 3.18 12.28 5.94
C GLN A 342 4.27 13.07 6.69
N SER A 343 4.93 12.47 7.67
CA SER A 343 6.00 13.16 8.41
C SER A 343 7.33 13.23 7.64
N GLN A 344 7.62 12.24 6.78
CA GLN A 344 8.85 12.22 5.98
C GLN A 344 8.80 13.18 4.79
N TRP A 345 7.71 13.10 4.01
CA TRP A 345 7.62 13.67 2.66
C TRP A 345 6.44 14.63 2.50
N ASN A 346 5.73 14.95 3.59
CA ASN A 346 4.50 15.71 3.55
C ASN A 346 3.45 15.08 2.61
N ALA A 347 3.43 13.73 2.55
CA ALA A 347 2.43 13.01 1.79
C ALA A 347 1.01 13.27 2.34
N PRO A 348 -0.05 13.09 1.53
CA PRO A 348 -1.42 13.22 2.02
C PRO A 348 -1.73 12.25 3.17
N ALA A 349 -2.82 12.52 3.90
CA ALA A 349 -3.22 11.73 5.07
C ALA A 349 -3.44 10.22 4.77
N ASN A 350 -3.79 9.88 3.53
CA ASN A 350 -3.93 8.50 3.04
C ASN A 350 -2.72 8.00 2.24
N GLY A 351 -1.62 8.74 2.20
CA GLY A 351 -0.54 8.53 1.23
C GLY A 351 -0.86 9.14 -0.13
N TRP A 352 -0.07 8.83 -1.16
CA TRP A 352 -0.19 9.42 -2.50
C TRP A 352 -1.37 8.91 -3.34
N GLY A 353 -2.10 7.90 -2.86
CA GLY A 353 -3.28 7.36 -3.50
C GLY A 353 -4.23 6.78 -2.47
N GLU A 354 -4.86 5.65 -2.79
CA GLU A 354 -5.68 4.94 -1.81
C GLU A 354 -4.83 4.46 -0.63
N ARG A 355 -5.42 4.50 0.57
CA ARG A 355 -4.70 4.10 1.79
C ARG A 355 -4.15 2.68 1.68
N TYR A 356 -4.93 1.79 1.07
CA TYR A 356 -4.54 0.43 0.71
C TYR A 356 -4.55 0.30 -0.82
N GLY A 357 -3.45 -0.17 -1.40
CA GLY A 357 -3.29 -0.30 -2.85
C GLY A 357 -2.70 0.94 -3.55
N GLY A 358 -2.75 2.11 -2.90
CA GLY A 358 -2.03 3.31 -3.29
C GLY A 358 -2.50 3.92 -4.60
N ILE A 359 -1.55 4.41 -5.40
CA ILE A 359 -1.86 5.04 -6.70
C ILE A 359 -2.38 4.01 -7.71
N SER A 360 -3.14 4.47 -8.70
CA SER A 360 -3.80 3.60 -9.68
C SER A 360 -3.21 3.70 -11.09
N SER A 361 -2.34 4.67 -11.36
CA SER A 361 -1.72 4.90 -12.66
C SER A 361 -0.25 5.29 -12.56
N ALA A 362 0.54 4.94 -13.58
CA ALA A 362 1.97 5.26 -13.63
C ALA A 362 2.25 6.77 -13.63
N SER A 363 1.36 7.59 -14.18
CA SER A 363 1.50 9.05 -14.18
C SER A 363 1.48 9.65 -12.76
N GLN A 364 0.83 8.99 -11.81
CA GLN A 364 0.83 9.45 -10.41
C GLN A 364 2.18 9.20 -9.71
N CYS A 365 3.12 8.49 -10.34
CA CYS A 365 4.49 8.44 -9.83
C CYS A 365 5.14 9.83 -9.81
N ASP A 366 4.70 10.77 -10.65
CA ASP A 366 5.20 12.15 -10.63
C ASP A 366 4.84 12.90 -9.34
N ASP A 367 3.80 12.47 -8.62
CA ASP A 367 3.38 13.04 -7.34
C ASP A 367 4.22 12.54 -6.15
N LEU A 368 5.02 11.49 -6.35
CA LEU A 368 5.94 10.96 -5.34
C LEU A 368 7.28 11.72 -5.37
N PRO A 369 8.01 11.78 -4.23
CA PRO A 369 9.36 12.32 -4.18
C PRO A 369 10.26 11.71 -5.25
N LYS A 370 11.13 12.52 -5.88
CA LYS A 370 11.95 12.08 -7.03
C LYS A 370 12.74 10.80 -6.75
N HIS A 371 13.19 10.62 -5.51
CA HIS A 371 13.94 9.45 -5.07
C HIS A 371 13.11 8.16 -5.04
N LEU A 372 11.78 8.24 -4.99
CA LEU A 372 10.84 7.10 -4.90
C LEU A 372 10.16 6.75 -6.24
N GLN A 373 10.36 7.58 -7.27
CA GLN A 373 9.67 7.40 -8.56
C GLN A 373 10.12 6.12 -9.28
N ALA A 374 11.38 5.71 -9.15
CA ALA A 374 11.88 4.51 -9.84
C ALA A 374 11.18 3.22 -9.36
N GLY A 375 11.03 3.04 -8.05
CA GLY A 375 10.29 1.90 -7.48
C GLY A 375 8.78 2.00 -7.75
N CYS A 376 8.25 3.22 -7.80
CA CYS A 376 6.87 3.47 -8.21
C CYS A 376 6.63 3.03 -9.66
N GLU A 377 7.47 3.47 -10.60
CA GLU A 377 7.38 3.11 -12.02
C GLU A 377 7.61 1.62 -12.25
N TRP A 378 8.49 0.99 -11.47
CA TRP A 378 8.69 -0.46 -11.50
C TRP A 378 7.38 -1.24 -11.32
N ARG A 379 6.46 -0.74 -10.46
CA ARG A 379 5.13 -1.32 -10.24
C ARG A 379 4.35 -1.47 -11.54
N PHE A 380 4.35 -0.44 -12.37
CA PHE A 380 3.57 -0.42 -13.62
C PHE A 380 4.32 -1.04 -14.78
N ASN A 381 5.65 -0.98 -14.76
CA ASN A 381 6.50 -1.43 -15.86
C ASN A 381 6.83 -2.93 -15.79
N TRP A 382 7.65 -3.34 -14.82
CA TRP A 382 8.08 -4.73 -14.71
C TRP A 382 6.99 -5.59 -14.05
N PHE A 383 6.38 -5.05 -12.99
CA PHE A 383 5.36 -5.74 -12.20
C PHE A 383 3.95 -5.66 -12.82
N LYS A 384 3.81 -4.96 -13.96
CA LYS A 384 2.58 -4.88 -14.77
C LYS A 384 1.33 -4.49 -13.97
N ASN A 385 1.51 -3.73 -12.89
CA ASN A 385 0.49 -3.35 -11.93
C ASN A 385 -0.35 -4.55 -11.44
N ALA A 386 0.28 -5.72 -11.31
CA ALA A 386 -0.40 -6.93 -10.84
C ALA A 386 -1.00 -6.70 -9.45
N ASP A 387 -2.27 -7.08 -9.28
CA ASP A 387 -2.98 -6.91 -8.02
C ASP A 387 -2.86 -8.16 -7.17
N ASN A 388 -2.01 -8.10 -6.15
CA ASN A 388 -1.83 -9.13 -5.13
C ASN A 388 -1.62 -10.54 -5.70
N PRO A 389 -0.67 -10.74 -6.64
CA PRO A 389 -0.45 -12.04 -7.25
C PRO A 389 -0.04 -13.09 -6.20
N SER A 390 -0.55 -14.30 -6.38
CA SER A 390 -0.14 -15.48 -5.62
C SER A 390 1.27 -15.90 -6.02
N VAL A 391 1.97 -16.58 -5.12
CA VAL A 391 3.36 -17.03 -5.32
C VAL A 391 3.58 -18.43 -4.79
N THR A 392 4.53 -19.13 -5.38
CA THR A 392 5.34 -20.11 -4.62
C THR A 392 6.62 -19.42 -4.19
N PHE A 393 7.15 -19.80 -3.03
CA PHE A 393 8.40 -19.24 -2.53
C PHE A 393 9.35 -20.32 -2.04
N LYS A 394 10.64 -19.99 -2.04
CA LYS A 394 11.70 -20.76 -1.38
C LYS A 394 12.75 -19.81 -0.83
N GLU A 395 13.27 -20.14 0.33
CA GLU A 395 14.37 -19.43 0.97
C GLU A 395 15.67 -19.63 0.17
N VAL A 396 16.41 -18.54 -0.01
CA VAL A 396 17.62 -18.48 -0.81
C VAL A 396 18.70 -17.68 -0.08
N THR A 397 19.95 -17.91 -0.42
CA THR A 397 21.05 -17.02 -0.02
C THR A 397 20.76 -15.61 -0.54
N CYS A 398 20.95 -14.58 0.28
CA CYS A 398 20.70 -13.22 -0.18
C CYS A 398 21.68 -12.78 -1.29
N PRO A 399 21.19 -12.27 -2.43
CA PRO A 399 22.04 -11.61 -3.42
C PRO A 399 22.81 -10.44 -2.79
N ALA A 400 24.09 -10.27 -3.13
CA ALA A 400 24.94 -9.21 -2.60
C ALA A 400 24.38 -7.81 -2.92
N GLU A 401 23.66 -7.66 -4.03
CA GLU A 401 23.00 -6.43 -4.45
C GLU A 401 21.90 -6.00 -3.47
N ILE A 402 21.17 -6.96 -2.90
CA ILE A 402 20.13 -6.71 -1.90
C ILE A 402 20.77 -6.38 -0.55
N VAL A 403 21.73 -7.19 -0.10
CA VAL A 403 22.45 -6.98 1.17
C VAL A 403 23.19 -5.64 1.18
N LYS A 404 23.78 -5.22 0.06
CA LYS A 404 24.48 -3.93 -0.04
C LYS A 404 23.57 -2.75 0.27
N LYS A 405 22.30 -2.81 -0.16
CA LYS A 405 21.28 -1.79 0.10
C LYS A 405 20.85 -1.82 1.56
N SER A 406 20.31 -2.94 2.03
CA SER A 406 19.80 -3.06 3.40
C SER A 406 20.87 -2.96 4.47
N GLY A 407 22.12 -3.37 4.18
CA GLY A 407 23.18 -3.51 5.17
C GLY A 407 23.00 -4.66 6.15
N CYS A 408 22.11 -5.61 5.87
CA CYS A 408 21.80 -6.72 6.77
C CYS A 408 22.02 -8.07 6.08
N SER A 409 22.84 -8.91 6.68
CA SER A 409 23.08 -10.30 6.30
C SER A 409 22.94 -11.20 7.51
N ARG A 410 22.30 -12.37 7.33
CA ARG A 410 22.26 -13.41 8.35
C ARG A 410 23.61 -14.11 8.48
N ASN A 411 23.96 -14.50 9.71
CA ASN A 411 25.21 -15.19 10.04
C ASN A 411 25.22 -16.69 9.70
#